data_AF-A0A8B4S637-F1
#
_entry.id   AF-A0A8B4S637-F1
#
_cell.length_a   1.000
_cell.length_b   1.000
_cell.length_c   1.000
_cell.angle_alpha   90.00
_cell.angle_beta   90.00
_cell.angle_gamma   90.00
#
_symmetry.space_group_name_H-M   'P 1'
#
loop_
_entity.id
_entity.type
_entity.pdbx_description
1 polymer ?
#
loop_
_entity_poly.entity_id
_entity_poly.type
_entity_poly.pdbx_seq_one_letter_code
_entity_poly.pdbx_strand_id
1 'polypeptide(L)'
;MSRKSKSQAGTSWVLDEAAASSHTPIGWSIQTIEIKPRGKAPAHHGLHTYRFGAAETLSVILPRRGWTLVKKTTKYVYLIPPPEQLLPPFHISIAVPSSEECLALASRCYLRGESWDYQLGEWPASYMHERNTDMQLWSQDPTTGQRKIEVLKHKPISNLFIGQAGVWECVVTGEDGVFAIGHLPPSSALVAPLLPPTWPLPPQSPVKRDDKPTCRLSPLVLTEGTPKTLELTAYERNASARKQCIAHYGATCQACGLSYEKKYGIIGANLIHVHHLKPLSSIGHLYQVDPIHDLVPLCATCHHVAHSRDDPYSVAEIRAAIAEQQVRTIDLEYGQQ
;
A
#
# COMPACT_ATOMS: atom_id res chain seq x y z
N MET A 1 -8.87 -42.37 7.98
CA MET A 1 -9.20 -41.71 9.27
C MET A 1 -9.43 -40.22 9.02
N SER A 2 -10.69 -39.80 9.07
CA SER A 2 -11.14 -38.44 8.83
C SER A 2 -10.76 -37.54 10.00
N ARG A 3 -10.04 -36.43 9.75
CA ARG A 3 -9.95 -35.31 10.70
C ARG A 3 -10.85 -34.19 10.19
N LYS A 4 -12.10 -34.20 10.65
CA LYS A 4 -12.98 -33.04 10.65
C LYS A 4 -12.33 -31.96 11.51
N SER A 5 -11.91 -30.85 10.90
CA SER A 5 -11.64 -29.62 11.63
C SER A 5 -12.97 -29.09 12.17
N LYS A 6 -13.10 -29.00 13.49
CA LYS A 6 -14.22 -28.30 14.14
C LYS A 6 -14.16 -26.84 13.71
N SER A 7 -15.06 -26.44 12.80
CA SER A 7 -15.45 -25.06 12.62
C SER A 7 -16.08 -24.59 13.93
N GLN A 8 -15.45 -23.64 14.62
CA GLN A 8 -16.18 -22.80 15.55
C GLN A 8 -17.31 -22.16 14.75
N ALA A 9 -18.54 -22.34 15.22
CA ALA A 9 -19.72 -21.68 14.71
C ALA A 9 -19.58 -20.18 15.02
N GLY A 10 -18.84 -19.46 14.17
CA GLY A 10 -18.97 -18.02 14.03
C GLY A 10 -20.28 -17.79 13.30
N THR A 11 -21.13 -16.95 13.87
CA THR A 11 -22.23 -16.32 13.14
C THR A 11 -21.72 -15.89 11.77
N SER A 12 -22.27 -16.49 10.71
CA SER A 12 -22.04 -16.05 9.33
C SER A 12 -22.36 -14.56 9.29
N TRP A 13 -21.33 -13.73 9.21
CA TRP A 13 -21.51 -12.31 8.99
C TRP A 13 -22.22 -12.13 7.64
N VAL A 14 -23.34 -11.43 7.62
CA VAL A 14 -24.11 -11.15 6.40
C VAL A 14 -24.33 -9.64 6.35
N LEU A 15 -23.98 -9.02 5.21
CA LEU A 15 -24.28 -7.62 4.96
C LEU A 15 -25.79 -7.45 4.82
N ASP A 16 -26.45 -7.02 5.90
CA ASP A 16 -27.90 -6.73 5.95
C ASP A 16 -28.23 -5.34 5.38
N GLU A 17 -27.61 -5.00 4.24
CA GLU A 17 -28.01 -3.84 3.47
C GLU A 17 -28.96 -4.30 2.38
N ALA A 18 -30.15 -3.68 2.27
CA ALA A 18 -31.11 -4.01 1.22
C ALA A 18 -30.50 -3.92 -0.19
N ALA A 19 -29.55 -3.01 -0.37
CA ALA A 19 -28.78 -2.85 -1.60
C ALA A 19 -27.89 -4.07 -1.93
N ALA A 20 -27.51 -4.90 -0.97
CA ALA A 20 -26.73 -6.12 -1.20
C ALA A 20 -27.56 -7.25 -1.83
N SER A 21 -28.89 -7.19 -1.71
CA SER A 21 -29.81 -8.25 -2.19
C SER A 21 -30.57 -7.88 -3.46
N SER A 22 -30.32 -6.71 -4.04
CA SER A 22 -31.02 -6.21 -5.23
C SER A 22 -30.04 -5.58 -6.21
N HIS A 23 -30.26 -5.76 -7.51
CA HIS A 23 -29.51 -5.04 -8.56
C HIS A 23 -29.99 -3.59 -8.74
N THR A 24 -31.21 -3.28 -8.30
CA THR A 24 -31.80 -1.95 -8.30
C THR A 24 -32.28 -1.65 -6.88
N PRO A 25 -31.38 -1.20 -6.00
CA PRO A 25 -31.74 -0.90 -4.62
C PRO A 25 -32.83 0.18 -4.55
N ILE A 26 -33.76 0.03 -3.62
CA ILE A 26 -34.82 1.02 -3.39
C ILE A 26 -34.16 2.31 -2.90
N GLY A 27 -34.54 3.45 -3.47
CA GLY A 27 -33.98 4.78 -3.18
C GLY A 27 -32.95 5.25 -4.20
N TRP A 28 -32.26 4.33 -4.88
CA TRP A 28 -31.22 4.69 -5.84
C TRP A 28 -31.82 5.25 -7.13
N SER A 29 -31.33 6.41 -7.54
CA SER A 29 -31.73 7.05 -8.79
C SER A 29 -31.10 6.35 -9.99
N ILE A 30 -31.87 6.14 -11.07
CA ILE A 30 -31.30 5.69 -12.34
C ILE A 30 -30.63 6.89 -13.00
N GLN A 31 -29.32 6.80 -13.21
CA GLN A 31 -28.54 7.82 -13.91
C GLN A 31 -28.00 7.28 -15.23
N THR A 32 -27.86 8.17 -16.20
CA THR A 32 -27.21 7.89 -17.48
C THR A 32 -25.73 8.25 -17.37
N ILE A 33 -24.87 7.25 -17.53
CA ILE A 33 -23.42 7.36 -17.34
C ILE A 33 -22.72 7.11 -18.67
N GLU A 34 -21.79 7.99 -19.03
CA GLU A 34 -20.93 7.82 -20.20
C GLU A 34 -19.85 6.78 -19.91
N ILE A 35 -19.69 5.79 -20.79
CA ILE A 35 -18.62 4.80 -20.71
C ILE A 35 -17.61 5.00 -21.84
N LYS A 36 -16.33 5.11 -21.47
CA LYS A 36 -15.25 5.41 -22.41
C LYS A 36 -14.44 4.15 -22.72
N PRO A 37 -14.40 3.69 -23.99
CA PRO A 37 -13.54 2.59 -24.37
C PRO A 37 -12.07 3.05 -24.34
N ARG A 38 -11.14 2.13 -24.03
CA ARG A 38 -9.69 2.34 -24.19
C ARG A 38 -9.23 2.32 -25.65
N GLY A 39 -10.13 2.11 -26.60
CA GLY A 39 -9.86 2.04 -28.03
C GLY A 39 -10.67 0.96 -28.74
N LYS A 40 -10.44 0.82 -30.05
CA LYS A 40 -11.02 -0.27 -30.84
C LYS A 40 -10.31 -1.60 -30.56
N ALA A 41 -11.04 -2.70 -30.72
CA ALA A 41 -10.47 -4.04 -30.67
C ALA A 41 -9.63 -4.32 -31.94
N PRO A 42 -8.71 -5.29 -31.89
CA PRO A 42 -8.07 -5.84 -33.08
C PRO A 42 -9.09 -6.29 -34.14
N ALA A 43 -8.75 -6.14 -35.43
CA ALA A 43 -9.68 -6.38 -36.54
C ALA A 43 -10.35 -7.77 -36.55
N HIS A 44 -9.65 -8.81 -36.07
CA HIS A 44 -10.17 -10.18 -35.98
C HIS A 44 -11.33 -10.34 -34.98
N HIS A 45 -11.56 -9.36 -34.11
CA HIS A 45 -12.68 -9.35 -33.16
C HIS A 45 -13.94 -8.66 -33.71
N GLY A 46 -13.92 -8.14 -34.95
CA GLY A 46 -15.06 -7.50 -35.60
C GLY A 46 -14.95 -5.98 -35.70
N LEU A 47 -15.68 -5.40 -36.66
CA LEU A 47 -15.61 -3.97 -37.03
C LEU A 47 -16.10 -3.02 -35.93
N HIS A 48 -17.11 -3.45 -35.15
CA HIS A 48 -17.74 -2.67 -34.09
C HIS A 48 -17.38 -3.17 -32.69
N THR A 49 -16.18 -3.71 -32.53
CA THR A 49 -15.75 -4.25 -31.23
C THR A 49 -14.83 -3.26 -30.54
N TYR A 50 -15.13 -2.95 -29.29
CA TYR A 50 -14.40 -1.98 -28.48
C TYR A 50 -13.71 -2.64 -27.30
N ARG A 51 -12.57 -2.06 -26.92
CA ARG A 51 -11.71 -2.55 -25.84
C ARG A 51 -11.94 -1.72 -24.59
N PHE A 52 -12.34 -2.37 -23.51
CA PHE A 52 -12.43 -1.81 -22.16
C PHE A 52 -11.33 -2.42 -21.27
N GLY A 53 -11.02 -1.79 -20.13
CA GLY A 53 -10.20 -2.44 -19.12
C GLY A 53 -10.90 -3.71 -18.60
N ALA A 54 -10.14 -4.71 -18.15
CA ALA A 54 -10.69 -5.96 -17.60
C ALA A 54 -11.38 -5.81 -16.24
N ALA A 55 -11.86 -4.62 -15.91
CA ALA A 55 -12.57 -4.42 -14.67
C ALA A 55 -13.80 -5.35 -14.64
N GLU A 56 -13.90 -6.10 -13.56
CA GLU A 56 -14.87 -7.19 -13.40
C GLU A 56 -16.30 -6.70 -13.65
N THR A 57 -16.61 -5.48 -13.21
CA THR A 57 -17.96 -4.92 -13.25
C THR A 57 -18.47 -4.68 -14.66
N LEU A 58 -17.67 -4.10 -15.57
CA LEU A 58 -18.12 -3.84 -16.95
C LEU A 58 -18.43 -5.13 -17.72
N SER A 59 -17.72 -6.22 -17.44
CA SER A 59 -17.99 -7.53 -18.07
C SER A 59 -19.34 -8.13 -17.66
N VAL A 60 -19.95 -7.64 -16.58
CA VAL A 60 -21.23 -8.10 -16.05
C VAL A 60 -22.36 -7.09 -16.32
N ILE A 61 -22.10 -5.79 -16.13
CA ILE A 61 -23.08 -4.70 -16.29
C ILE A 61 -23.51 -4.52 -17.75
N LEU A 62 -22.55 -4.54 -18.68
CA LEU A 62 -22.81 -4.17 -20.07
C LEU A 62 -23.65 -5.24 -20.81
N PRO A 63 -23.41 -6.55 -20.64
CA PRO A 63 -24.25 -7.56 -21.28
C PRO A 63 -25.73 -7.51 -20.91
N ARG A 64 -26.05 -7.08 -19.68
CA ARG A 64 -27.44 -6.86 -19.24
C ARG A 64 -28.15 -5.72 -19.98
N ARG A 65 -27.39 -4.90 -20.72
CA ARG A 65 -27.85 -3.72 -21.47
C ARG A 65 -27.64 -3.89 -22.98
N GLY A 66 -27.65 -5.14 -23.45
CA GLY A 66 -27.59 -5.46 -24.89
C GLY A 66 -26.18 -5.48 -25.49
N TRP A 67 -25.13 -5.31 -24.69
CA TRP A 67 -23.76 -5.45 -25.19
C TRP A 67 -23.40 -6.92 -25.35
N THR A 68 -22.68 -7.26 -26.42
CA THR A 68 -22.23 -8.65 -26.62
C THR A 68 -20.78 -8.80 -26.18
N LEU A 69 -20.53 -9.69 -25.20
CA LEU A 69 -19.18 -10.02 -24.75
C LEU A 69 -18.49 -10.93 -25.77
N VAL A 70 -17.41 -10.43 -26.38
CA VAL A 70 -16.64 -11.18 -27.39
C VAL A 70 -15.52 -11.98 -26.73
N LYS A 71 -14.73 -11.34 -25.86
CA LYS A 71 -13.59 -11.97 -25.18
C LYS A 71 -13.24 -11.23 -23.90
N LYS A 72 -12.94 -11.97 -22.84
CA LYS A 72 -12.39 -11.46 -21.59
C LYS A 72 -10.96 -11.98 -21.43
N THR A 73 -10.05 -11.10 -21.05
CA THR A 73 -8.65 -11.39 -20.69
C THR A 73 -8.36 -10.79 -19.32
N THR A 74 -7.17 -11.01 -18.76
CA THR A 74 -6.75 -10.42 -17.48
C THR A 74 -6.64 -8.90 -17.52
N LYS A 75 -6.40 -8.29 -18.70
CA LYS A 75 -6.17 -6.84 -18.83
C LYS A 75 -7.28 -6.11 -19.57
N TYR A 76 -7.95 -6.78 -20.51
CA TYR A 76 -8.98 -6.19 -21.35
C TYR A 76 -10.23 -7.06 -21.48
N VAL A 77 -11.35 -6.38 -21.68
CA VAL A 77 -12.62 -6.96 -22.10
C VAL A 77 -13.00 -6.35 -23.45
N TYR A 78 -13.38 -7.21 -24.38
CA TYR A 78 -13.81 -6.82 -25.72
C TYR A 78 -15.31 -7.01 -25.85
N LEU A 79 -16.02 -5.92 -26.14
CA LEU A 79 -17.48 -5.89 -26.19
C LEU A 79 -17.95 -5.20 -27.48
N ILE A 80 -19.09 -5.67 -27.99
CA ILE A 80 -19.81 -5.05 -29.10
C ILE A 80 -20.99 -4.26 -28.50
N PRO A 81 -21.13 -2.97 -28.82
CA PRO A 81 -22.26 -2.16 -28.38
C PRO A 81 -23.56 -2.62 -29.03
N PRO A 82 -24.71 -2.31 -28.42
CA PRO A 82 -26.00 -2.59 -29.02
C PRO A 82 -26.19 -1.74 -30.30
N PRO A 83 -27.05 -2.17 -31.24
CA PRO A 83 -27.21 -1.54 -32.55
C PRO A 83 -27.56 -0.04 -32.50
N GLU A 84 -28.15 0.42 -31.41
CA GLU A 84 -28.56 1.81 -31.19
C GLU A 84 -27.36 2.74 -30.87
N GLN A 85 -26.22 2.17 -30.45
CA GLN A 85 -25.03 2.92 -30.04
C GLN A 85 -23.75 2.35 -30.66
N LEU A 86 -23.70 2.17 -31.98
CA LEU A 86 -22.53 1.58 -32.66
C LEU A 86 -21.26 2.44 -32.62
N LEU A 87 -21.36 3.73 -32.26
CA LEU A 87 -20.25 4.69 -32.21
C LEU A 87 -20.24 5.42 -30.86
N PRO A 88 -19.05 5.76 -30.32
CA PRO A 88 -18.93 6.55 -29.09
C PRO A 88 -19.40 8.00 -29.30
N PRO A 89 -19.82 8.71 -28.24
CA PRO A 89 -19.82 8.30 -26.83
C PRO A 89 -20.93 7.30 -26.48
N PHE A 90 -20.59 6.31 -25.66
CA PHE A 90 -21.52 5.28 -25.22
C PHE A 90 -22.14 5.64 -23.88
N HIS A 91 -23.43 5.33 -23.71
CA HIS A 91 -24.18 5.68 -22.51
C HIS A 91 -24.96 4.48 -21.98
N ILE A 92 -24.93 4.30 -20.66
CA ILE A 92 -25.72 3.27 -19.96
C ILE A 92 -26.58 3.88 -18.87
N SER A 93 -27.78 3.34 -18.68
CA SER A 93 -28.65 3.68 -17.55
C SER A 93 -28.45 2.67 -16.42
N ILE A 94 -28.10 3.15 -15.23
CA ILE A 94 -27.80 2.29 -14.08
C ILE A 94 -28.19 2.98 -12.76
N ALA A 95 -28.64 2.19 -11.80
CA ALA A 95 -28.97 2.68 -10.46
C ALA A 95 -27.68 3.10 -9.74
N VAL A 96 -27.67 4.31 -9.19
CA VAL A 96 -26.58 4.84 -8.36
C VAL A 96 -27.16 5.51 -7.11
N PRO A 97 -26.52 5.32 -5.94
CA PRO A 97 -26.89 6.05 -4.74
C PRO A 97 -26.56 7.54 -4.88
N SER A 98 -27.38 8.36 -4.24
CA SER A 98 -27.08 9.76 -3.97
C SER A 98 -25.95 9.90 -2.94
N SER A 99 -25.33 11.08 -2.90
CA SER A 99 -24.31 11.39 -1.88
C SER A 99 -24.83 11.22 -0.45
N GLU A 100 -26.10 11.55 -0.20
CA GLU A 100 -26.74 11.38 1.11
C GLU A 100 -26.89 9.91 1.50
N GLU A 101 -27.30 9.05 0.56
CA GLU A 101 -27.39 7.60 0.78
C GLU A 101 -26.02 6.98 1.05
N CYS A 102 -24.97 7.41 0.34
CA CYS A 102 -23.60 6.96 0.59
C CYS A 102 -23.10 7.38 1.97
N LEU A 103 -23.34 8.63 2.37
CA LEU A 103 -22.97 9.12 3.71
C LEU A 103 -23.72 8.35 4.80
N ALA A 104 -25.03 8.16 4.64
CA ALA A 104 -25.84 7.40 5.59
C ALA A 104 -25.39 5.93 5.71
N LEU A 105 -25.00 5.31 4.59
CA LEU A 105 -24.43 3.96 4.59
C LEU A 105 -23.10 3.91 5.35
N ALA A 106 -22.20 4.86 5.11
CA ALA A 106 -20.92 4.93 5.82
C ALA A 106 -21.12 5.12 7.34
N SER A 107 -22.06 5.98 7.75
CA SER A 107 -22.42 6.16 9.16
C SER A 107 -22.97 4.88 9.80
N ARG A 108 -23.85 4.13 9.10
CA ARG A 108 -24.35 2.84 9.60
C ARG A 108 -23.22 1.82 9.74
N CYS A 109 -22.32 1.75 8.76
CA CYS A 109 -21.18 0.83 8.81
C CYS A 109 -20.22 1.18 9.94
N TYR A 110 -20.00 2.47 10.21
CA TYR A 110 -19.20 2.96 11.34
C TYR A 110 -19.75 2.51 12.69
N LEU A 111 -21.06 2.63 12.88
CA LEU A 111 -21.73 2.18 14.11
C LEU A 111 -21.59 0.65 14.33
N ARG A 112 -21.45 -0.13 13.24
CA ARG A 112 -21.19 -1.57 13.31
C ARG A 112 -19.72 -1.88 13.62
N GLY A 113 -18.79 -1.05 13.14
CA GLY A 113 -17.34 -1.18 13.41
C GLY A 113 -16.65 -2.33 12.66
N GLU A 114 -17.29 -2.87 11.62
CA GLU A 114 -16.80 -4.03 10.86
C GLU A 114 -16.50 -3.65 9.41
N SER A 115 -15.37 -4.13 8.88
CA SER A 115 -14.98 -3.96 7.47
C SER A 115 -15.54 -5.07 6.60
N TRP A 116 -15.86 -4.76 5.35
CA TRP A 116 -16.45 -5.70 4.40
C TRP A 116 -16.17 -5.32 2.94
N ASP A 117 -16.31 -6.30 2.05
CA ASP A 117 -16.18 -6.17 0.59
C ASP A 117 -17.26 -7.03 -0.08
N TYR A 118 -18.23 -6.38 -0.73
CA TYR A 118 -19.47 -6.98 -1.25
C TYR A 118 -19.99 -6.24 -2.49
N GLN A 119 -20.99 -6.82 -3.15
CA GLN A 119 -21.72 -6.13 -4.21
C GLN A 119 -22.91 -5.38 -3.63
N LEU A 120 -23.07 -4.11 -3.98
CA LEU A 120 -24.26 -3.29 -3.72
C LEU A 120 -24.89 -2.86 -5.05
N GLY A 121 -26.13 -3.28 -5.31
CA GLY A 121 -26.74 -3.06 -6.61
C GLY A 121 -26.04 -3.90 -7.70
N GLU A 122 -25.55 -3.19 -8.70
CA GLU A 122 -24.67 -3.72 -9.75
C GLU A 122 -23.20 -3.32 -9.53
N TRP A 123 -22.89 -2.59 -8.46
CA TRP A 123 -21.56 -2.04 -8.20
C TRP A 123 -20.81 -2.87 -7.15
N PRO A 124 -19.51 -3.11 -7.32
CA PRO A 124 -18.69 -3.59 -6.21
C PRO A 124 -18.56 -2.45 -5.20
N ALA A 125 -18.52 -2.83 -3.93
CA ALA A 125 -18.46 -1.89 -2.82
C ALA A 125 -17.62 -2.47 -1.69
N SER A 126 -16.87 -1.62 -1.01
CA SER A 126 -16.07 -2.01 0.14
C SER A 126 -16.14 -0.95 1.21
N TYR A 127 -16.24 -1.37 2.46
CA TYR A 127 -16.09 -0.52 3.61
C TYR A 127 -14.89 -0.98 4.44
N MET A 128 -13.95 -0.08 4.67
CA MET A 128 -12.79 -0.30 5.50
C MET A 128 -12.90 0.57 6.75
N HIS A 129 -12.76 -0.05 7.91
CA HIS A 129 -12.76 0.62 9.21
C HIS A 129 -11.45 0.32 9.91
N GLU A 130 -10.63 1.35 10.12
CA GLU A 130 -9.38 1.22 10.85
C GLU A 130 -9.69 0.94 12.32
N ARG A 131 -9.25 -0.22 12.80
CA ARG A 131 -9.39 -0.58 14.21
C ARG A 131 -8.28 0.11 15.00
N ASN A 132 -8.69 0.92 15.96
CA ASN A 132 -7.92 1.55 17.03
C ASN A 132 -6.40 1.28 16.98
N THR A 133 -5.66 2.15 16.26
CA THR A 133 -4.19 2.15 16.18
C THR A 133 -3.58 2.93 17.34
N ASP A 134 -4.13 2.75 18.55
CA ASP A 134 -3.63 3.38 19.77
C ASP A 134 -2.15 3.07 19.96
N MET A 135 -1.32 4.11 20.03
CA MET A 135 0.10 3.95 20.28
C MET A 135 0.41 4.21 21.75
N GLN A 136 1.22 3.34 22.34
CA GLN A 136 1.75 3.57 23.68
C GLN A 136 3.10 4.30 23.59
N LEU A 137 3.13 5.53 24.08
CA LEU A 137 4.35 6.30 24.25
C LEU A 137 4.97 5.94 25.62
N TRP A 138 6.20 5.44 25.58
CA TRP A 138 6.98 5.14 26.78
C TRP A 138 7.92 6.32 27.04
N SER A 139 7.75 6.98 28.17
CA SER A 139 8.72 7.99 28.63
C SER A 139 9.26 7.61 30.01
N GLN A 140 10.48 8.01 30.29
CA GLN A 140 11.11 7.82 31.58
C GLN A 140 11.50 9.19 32.13
N ASP A 141 11.08 9.49 33.36
CA ASP A 141 11.52 10.68 34.06
C ASP A 141 13.04 10.56 34.35
N PRO A 142 13.89 11.45 33.81
CA PRO A 142 15.33 11.36 33.98
C PRO A 142 15.78 11.55 35.45
N THR A 143 14.93 12.12 36.30
CA THR A 143 15.25 12.48 37.68
C THR A 143 14.84 11.40 38.67
N THR A 144 13.68 10.80 38.45
CA THR A 144 13.09 9.80 39.36
C THR A 144 13.22 8.36 38.84
N GLY A 145 13.59 8.19 37.57
CA GLY A 145 13.69 6.90 36.90
C GLY A 145 12.33 6.22 36.65
N GLN A 146 11.21 6.84 37.06
CA GLN A 146 9.87 6.30 36.89
C GLN A 146 9.47 6.27 35.41
N ARG A 147 8.87 5.15 35.00
CA ARG A 147 8.33 4.96 33.67
C ARG A 147 6.89 5.47 33.63
N LYS A 148 6.58 6.31 32.65
CA LYS A 148 5.24 6.78 32.34
C LYS A 148 4.81 6.19 30.98
N ILE A 149 3.62 5.62 30.95
CA ILE A 149 2.98 5.13 29.72
C ILE A 149 1.87 6.10 29.39
N GLU A 150 1.92 6.69 28.21
CA GLU A 150 0.86 7.56 27.69
C GLU A 150 0.27 6.93 26.43
N VAL A 151 -1.06 6.78 26.38
CA VAL A 151 -1.73 6.20 25.22
C VAL A 151 -2.17 7.34 24.29
N LEU A 152 -1.52 7.45 23.14
CA LEU A 152 -1.95 8.32 22.06
C LEU A 152 -3.11 7.65 21.33
N LYS A 153 -4.31 8.18 21.56
CA LYS A 153 -5.51 7.71 20.88
C LYS A 153 -5.63 8.35 19.51
N HIS A 154 -5.60 7.54 18.47
CA HIS A 154 -5.88 8.01 17.12
C HIS A 154 -7.37 7.89 16.85
N LYS A 155 -7.91 8.91 16.17
CA LYS A 155 -9.31 8.86 15.73
C LYS A 155 -9.43 7.80 14.64
N PRO A 156 -10.42 6.89 14.71
CA PRO A 156 -10.55 5.83 13.72
C PRO A 156 -10.91 6.42 12.35
N ILE A 157 -10.15 6.02 11.33
CA ILE A 157 -10.42 6.40 9.95
C ILE A 157 -11.25 5.32 9.29
N SER A 158 -12.25 5.72 8.51
CA SER A 158 -13.12 4.81 7.78
C SER A 158 -13.26 5.28 6.33
N ASN A 159 -13.38 4.32 5.42
CA ASN A 159 -13.54 4.59 3.99
C ASN A 159 -14.60 3.64 3.40
N LEU A 160 -15.60 4.18 2.73
CA LEU A 160 -16.56 3.47 1.92
C LEU A 160 -16.27 3.79 0.44
N PHE A 161 -16.13 2.75 -0.37
CA PHE A 161 -16.03 2.83 -1.81
C PHE A 161 -17.20 2.07 -2.44
N ILE A 162 -17.85 2.66 -3.44
CA ILE A 162 -18.88 2.02 -4.26
C ILE A 162 -18.60 2.38 -5.73
N GLY A 163 -18.55 1.39 -6.61
CA GLY A 163 -18.46 1.63 -8.04
C GLY A 163 -17.15 1.13 -8.65
N GLN A 164 -16.75 1.73 -9.78
CA GLN A 164 -15.57 1.34 -10.52
C GLN A 164 -14.92 2.57 -11.15
N ALA A 165 -13.62 2.73 -10.88
CA ALA A 165 -12.80 3.78 -11.45
C ALA A 165 -12.93 3.85 -12.98
N GLY A 166 -13.14 5.07 -13.49
CA GLY A 166 -13.31 5.37 -14.91
C GLY A 166 -14.69 5.07 -15.50
N VAL A 167 -15.66 4.62 -14.68
CA VAL A 167 -17.06 4.47 -15.08
C VAL A 167 -17.93 5.35 -14.20
N TRP A 168 -18.02 5.00 -12.92
CA TRP A 168 -18.68 5.78 -11.88
C TRP A 168 -18.20 5.27 -10.54
N GLU A 169 -17.90 6.17 -9.62
CA GLU A 169 -17.48 5.81 -8.27
C GLU A 169 -18.00 6.82 -7.27
N CYS A 170 -18.28 6.32 -6.07
CA CYS A 170 -18.50 7.12 -4.89
C CYS A 170 -17.49 6.69 -3.83
N VAL A 171 -16.77 7.68 -3.32
CA VAL A 171 -15.85 7.53 -2.20
C VAL A 171 -16.41 8.35 -1.06
N VAL A 172 -16.52 7.74 0.11
CA VAL A 172 -16.85 8.43 1.35
C VAL A 172 -15.76 8.12 2.35
N THR A 173 -15.13 9.15 2.88
CA THR A 173 -14.13 9.01 3.92
C THR A 173 -14.61 9.68 5.19
N GLY A 174 -14.22 9.14 6.33
CA GLY A 174 -14.59 9.71 7.61
C GLY A 174 -13.57 9.44 8.71
N GLU A 175 -13.57 10.35 9.68
CA GLU A 175 -12.73 10.31 10.86
C GLU A 175 -13.66 10.43 12.07
N ASP A 176 -13.57 9.50 13.01
CA ASP A 176 -14.38 9.51 14.24
C ASP A 176 -15.90 9.58 13.97
N GLY A 177 -16.36 8.91 12.91
CA GLY A 177 -17.78 8.85 12.53
C GLY A 177 -18.32 10.08 11.80
N VAL A 178 -17.47 11.08 11.55
CA VAL A 178 -17.79 12.25 10.70
C VAL A 178 -17.37 11.96 9.27
N PHE A 179 -18.31 11.94 8.34
CA PHE A 179 -18.10 11.53 6.95
C PHE A 179 -18.24 12.66 5.94
N ALA A 180 -17.45 12.60 4.88
CA ALA A 180 -17.51 13.49 3.73
C ALA A 180 -17.30 12.71 2.41
N ILE A 181 -17.84 13.25 1.31
CA ILE A 181 -17.65 12.72 -0.04
C ILE A 181 -16.22 13.04 -0.51
N GLY A 182 -15.57 12.05 -1.11
CA GLY A 182 -14.22 12.12 -1.64
C GLY A 182 -13.18 11.45 -0.74
N HIS A 183 -11.91 11.58 -1.13
CA HIS A 183 -10.78 11.10 -0.35
C HIS A 183 -10.36 12.17 0.66
N LEU A 184 -10.38 11.86 1.97
CA LEU A 184 -9.69 12.66 2.97
C LEU A 184 -8.19 12.65 2.67
N PRO A 185 -7.50 13.80 2.67
CA PRO A 185 -6.04 13.82 2.64
C PRO A 185 -5.50 13.12 3.90
N PRO A 186 -4.33 12.47 3.83
CA PRO A 186 -3.70 11.92 5.04
C PRO A 186 -3.47 13.06 6.03
N SER A 187 -4.21 13.05 7.14
CA SER A 187 -4.23 14.04 8.22
C SER A 187 -4.73 15.45 7.84
N SER A 188 -6.05 15.63 7.74
CA SER A 188 -6.68 16.92 8.09
C SER A 188 -7.13 16.91 9.55
N ALA A 189 -6.16 16.90 10.47
CA ALA A 189 -6.33 17.79 11.60
C ALA A 189 -6.63 19.18 11.01
N LEU A 190 -7.73 19.80 11.42
CA LEU A 190 -8.00 21.21 11.18
C LEU A 190 -6.87 22.01 11.84
N VAL A 191 -5.72 22.10 11.18
CA VAL A 191 -4.72 23.11 11.49
C VAL A 191 -5.23 24.35 10.78
N ALA A 192 -5.92 25.20 11.54
CA ALA A 192 -6.12 26.59 11.16
C ALA A 192 -4.77 27.12 10.64
N PRO A 193 -4.73 27.82 9.49
CA PRO A 193 -3.46 28.27 8.94
C PRO A 193 -2.83 29.21 9.95
N LEU A 194 -1.86 28.71 10.72
CA LEU A 194 -0.95 29.54 11.47
C LEU A 194 -0.18 30.30 10.40
N LEU A 195 -0.54 31.58 10.27
CA LEU A 195 0.21 32.53 9.47
C LEU A 195 1.70 32.33 9.79
N PRO A 196 2.57 32.17 8.78
CA PRO A 196 3.99 32.01 9.02
C PRO A 196 4.49 33.22 9.83
N PRO A 197 5.33 33.01 10.85
CA PRO A 197 5.91 34.13 11.58
C PRO A 197 6.69 35.00 10.59
N THR A 198 6.28 36.26 10.47
CA THR A 198 6.96 37.25 9.63
C THR A 198 8.31 37.56 10.26
N TRP A 199 9.37 36.91 9.77
CA TRP A 199 10.73 37.33 10.06
C TRP A 199 11.00 38.65 9.32
N PRO A 200 11.35 39.76 10.00
CA PRO A 200 11.69 41.00 9.31
C PRO A 200 13.01 40.79 8.56
N LEU A 201 12.98 41.01 7.24
CA LEU A 201 14.20 41.05 6.43
C LEU A 201 15.07 42.24 6.90
N PRO A 202 16.39 42.05 7.06
CA PRO A 202 17.29 43.16 7.35
C PRO A 202 17.39 44.11 6.15
N PRO A 203 17.60 45.42 6.39
CA PRO A 203 17.64 46.41 5.33
C PRO A 203 18.83 46.18 4.41
N GLN A 204 18.58 46.11 3.11
CA GLN A 204 19.64 46.03 2.10
C GLN A 204 20.22 47.43 1.87
N SER A 205 21.44 47.65 2.32
CA SER A 205 22.27 48.78 1.92
C SER A 205 22.85 48.52 0.52
N PRO A 206 22.91 49.52 -0.38
CA PRO A 206 23.48 49.33 -1.71
C PRO A 206 25.01 49.40 -1.62
N VAL A 207 25.68 48.24 -1.64
CA VAL A 207 27.14 48.19 -1.79
C VAL A 207 27.48 48.22 -3.28
N LYS A 208 28.21 49.27 -3.68
CA LYS A 208 28.77 49.43 -5.03
C LYS A 208 29.72 48.27 -5.33
N ARG A 209 29.57 47.64 -6.50
CA ARG A 209 30.44 46.58 -7.00
C ARG A 209 31.59 47.22 -7.78
N ASP A 210 32.80 47.06 -7.27
CA ASP A 210 34.02 47.18 -8.06
C ASP A 210 34.41 45.78 -8.56
N ASP A 211 34.67 45.69 -9.87
CA ASP A 211 34.92 44.46 -10.60
C ASP A 211 36.28 43.82 -10.27
N LYS A 212 36.27 42.55 -9.85
CA LYS A 212 37.41 41.64 -9.99
C LYS A 212 36.91 40.20 -10.14
N PRO A 213 37.36 39.42 -11.14
CA PRO A 213 36.84 38.09 -11.38
C PRO A 213 37.47 37.14 -10.38
N THR A 214 36.76 36.84 -9.29
CA THR A 214 37.01 35.65 -8.50
C THR A 214 35.98 34.59 -8.88
N CYS A 215 36.48 33.41 -9.24
CA CYS A 215 35.67 32.23 -9.53
C CYS A 215 34.82 31.93 -8.29
N ARG A 216 33.57 32.40 -8.30
CA ARG A 216 32.60 32.18 -7.25
C ARG A 216 31.79 30.97 -7.70
N LEU A 217 32.10 29.79 -7.17
CA LEU A 217 31.17 28.66 -7.23
C LEU A 217 29.93 29.12 -6.47
N SER A 218 28.85 29.42 -7.20
CA SER A 218 27.54 29.63 -6.61
C SER A 218 27.20 28.38 -5.79
N PRO A 219 26.73 28.48 -4.54
CA PRO A 219 26.26 27.31 -3.83
C PRO A 219 25.16 26.67 -4.68
N LEU A 220 25.39 25.42 -5.12
CA LEU A 220 24.36 24.66 -5.81
C LEU A 220 23.14 24.66 -4.90
N VAL A 221 22.04 25.23 -5.38
CA VAL A 221 20.76 25.15 -4.67
C VAL A 221 20.29 23.70 -4.83
N LEU A 222 20.49 22.90 -3.78
CA LEU A 222 20.01 21.52 -3.71
C LEU A 222 18.53 21.56 -3.32
N THR A 223 17.66 21.12 -4.22
CA THR A 223 16.21 20.99 -3.96
C THR A 223 15.82 19.52 -3.88
N GLU A 224 15.06 19.16 -2.85
CA GLU A 224 14.51 17.83 -2.62
C GLU A 224 12.98 17.91 -2.42
N GLY A 225 12.28 16.78 -2.40
CA GLY A 225 10.87 16.72 -2.04
C GLY A 225 9.85 16.74 -3.19
N THR A 226 10.28 16.63 -4.45
CA THR A 226 9.33 16.38 -5.56
C THR A 226 8.69 14.99 -5.41
N PRO A 227 7.36 14.88 -5.34
CA PRO A 227 6.70 13.59 -5.21
C PRO A 227 6.91 12.73 -6.46
N LYS A 228 7.33 11.48 -6.27
CA LYS A 228 7.44 10.46 -7.33
C LYS A 228 6.46 9.33 -7.04
N THR A 229 5.58 9.05 -7.99
CA THR A 229 4.68 7.89 -7.94
C THR A 229 5.42 6.65 -8.44
N LEU A 230 5.42 5.57 -7.65
CA LEU A 230 6.06 4.29 -7.97
C LEU A 230 5.02 3.17 -7.93
N GLU A 231 4.95 2.36 -8.98
CA GLU A 231 4.17 1.11 -8.98
C GLU A 231 5.05 -0.02 -8.41
N LEU A 232 4.64 -0.61 -7.28
CA LEU A 232 5.40 -1.64 -6.57
C LEU A 232 4.65 -2.97 -6.62
N THR A 233 5.35 -4.03 -7.03
CA THR A 233 4.84 -5.41 -6.89
C THR A 233 5.39 -5.99 -5.58
N ALA A 234 4.52 -6.25 -4.62
CA ALA A 234 4.88 -6.91 -3.36
C ALA A 234 4.57 -8.42 -3.46
N TYR A 235 5.54 -9.25 -3.07
CA TYR A 235 5.36 -10.70 -2.98
C TYR A 235 4.98 -11.09 -1.54
N GLU A 236 3.96 -11.94 -1.40
CA GLU A 236 3.57 -12.52 -0.11
C GLU A 236 4.73 -13.34 0.48
N ARG A 237 5.00 -13.16 1.78
CA ARG A 237 6.07 -13.87 2.50
C ARG A 237 5.46 -14.82 3.52
N ASN A 238 5.86 -16.10 3.49
CA ASN A 238 5.34 -17.11 4.38
C ASN A 238 5.97 -17.00 5.80
N ALA A 239 5.16 -16.59 6.79
CA ALA A 239 5.62 -16.45 8.17
C ALA A 239 6.10 -17.78 8.81
N SER A 240 5.60 -18.93 8.34
CA SER A 240 6.05 -20.25 8.79
C SER A 240 7.47 -20.54 8.31
N ALA A 241 7.80 -20.20 7.06
CA ALA A 241 9.15 -20.37 6.52
C ALA A 241 10.18 -19.54 7.32
N ARG A 242 9.84 -18.30 7.67
CA ARG A 242 10.67 -17.48 8.57
C ARG A 242 10.91 -18.18 9.92
N LYS A 243 9.86 -18.69 10.56
CA LYS A 243 9.98 -19.36 11.86
C LYS A 243 10.87 -20.60 11.78
N GLN A 244 10.71 -21.41 10.74
CA GLN A 244 11.52 -22.62 10.53
C GLN A 244 13.00 -22.28 10.28
N CYS A 245 13.28 -21.26 9.46
CA CYS A 245 14.64 -20.76 9.22
C CYS A 245 15.32 -20.33 10.53
N ILE A 246 14.64 -19.51 11.34
CA ILE A 246 15.17 -19.03 12.63
C ILE A 246 15.31 -20.18 13.63
N ALA A 247 14.39 -21.15 13.63
CA ALA A 247 14.50 -22.32 14.49
C ALA A 247 15.72 -23.20 14.15
N HIS A 248 16.10 -23.26 12.87
CA HIS A 248 17.26 -24.01 12.42
C HIS A 248 18.59 -23.26 12.65
N TYR A 249 18.70 -22.02 12.19
CA TYR A 249 19.94 -21.24 12.20
C TYR A 249 20.15 -20.39 13.46
N GLY A 250 19.10 -20.19 14.26
CA GLY A 250 19.07 -19.25 15.38
C GLY A 250 18.87 -17.79 14.97
N ALA A 251 18.67 -16.92 15.96
CA ALA A 251 18.47 -15.47 15.77
C ALA A 251 19.80 -14.68 15.71
N THR A 252 20.81 -15.24 15.03
CA THR A 252 22.15 -14.65 14.88
C THR A 252 22.47 -14.49 13.40
N CYS A 253 23.08 -13.37 13.04
CA CYS A 253 23.51 -13.09 11.67
C CYS A 253 24.54 -14.12 11.20
N GLN A 254 24.24 -14.81 10.10
CA GLN A 254 25.14 -15.84 9.54
C GLN A 254 26.37 -15.24 8.85
N ALA A 255 26.39 -13.94 8.56
CA ALA A 255 27.56 -13.28 7.99
C ALA A 255 28.54 -12.79 9.06
N CYS A 256 28.07 -11.92 9.99
CA CYS A 256 28.94 -11.23 10.96
C CYS A 256 28.79 -11.71 12.41
N GLY A 257 27.90 -12.67 12.69
CA GLY A 257 27.70 -13.19 14.05
C GLY A 257 26.92 -12.27 14.99
N LEU A 258 26.39 -11.12 14.53
CA LEU A 258 25.59 -10.23 15.37
C LEU A 258 24.28 -10.88 15.82
N SER A 259 24.03 -10.86 17.13
CA SER A 259 22.72 -11.14 17.73
C SER A 259 22.17 -9.86 18.35
N TYR A 260 21.00 -9.42 17.88
CA TYR A 260 20.34 -8.23 18.42
C TYR A 260 19.95 -8.40 19.89
N GLU A 261 19.45 -9.57 20.27
CA GLU A 261 19.09 -9.86 21.65
C GLU A 261 20.30 -9.82 22.59
N LYS A 262 21.46 -10.37 22.16
CA LYS A 262 22.69 -10.28 22.97
C LYS A 262 23.20 -8.84 23.10
N LYS A 263 23.06 -8.01 22.06
CA LYS A 263 23.58 -6.64 22.04
C LYS A 263 22.64 -5.63 22.71
N TYR A 264 21.34 -5.78 22.53
CA TYR A 264 20.32 -4.81 22.93
C TYR A 264 19.34 -5.36 23.97
N GLY A 265 19.49 -6.60 24.43
CA GLY A 265 18.58 -7.25 25.36
C GLY A 265 17.23 -7.56 24.72
N ILE A 266 16.17 -7.59 25.53
CA ILE A 266 14.82 -8.02 25.11
C ILE A 266 14.25 -7.19 23.95
N ILE A 267 14.59 -5.90 23.85
CA ILE A 267 14.15 -5.04 22.74
C ILE A 267 14.78 -5.44 21.40
N GLY A 268 15.88 -6.20 21.43
CA GLY A 268 16.53 -6.80 20.27
C GLY A 268 15.94 -8.15 19.85
N ALA A 269 15.02 -8.73 20.64
CA ALA A 269 14.41 -10.01 20.32
C ALA A 269 13.63 -9.93 19.01
N ASN A 270 13.72 -10.98 18.20
CA ASN A 270 13.01 -11.11 16.91
C ASN A 270 13.36 -10.08 15.82
N LEU A 271 14.33 -9.18 16.01
CA LEU A 271 14.73 -8.16 15.02
C LEU A 271 15.58 -8.69 13.85
N ILE A 272 16.03 -9.94 13.89
CA ILE A 272 16.84 -10.51 12.80
C ILE A 272 16.02 -10.60 11.50
N HIS A 273 16.63 -10.19 10.40
CA HIS A 273 16.02 -10.28 9.06
C HIS A 273 16.28 -11.67 8.48
N VAL A 274 15.35 -12.19 7.67
CA VAL A 274 15.55 -13.43 6.91
C VAL A 274 15.65 -13.07 5.43
N HIS A 275 16.82 -13.32 4.86
CA HIS A 275 17.18 -13.04 3.48
C HIS A 275 16.94 -14.26 2.60
N HIS A 276 16.45 -14.07 1.37
CA HIS A 276 16.37 -15.14 0.38
C HIS A 276 17.67 -15.17 -0.42
N LEU A 277 18.35 -16.32 -0.45
CA LEU A 277 19.58 -16.52 -1.22
C LEU A 277 19.35 -16.36 -2.73
N LYS A 278 18.14 -16.69 -3.21
CA LYS A 278 17.67 -16.36 -4.56
C LYS A 278 16.56 -15.30 -4.46
N PRO A 279 16.73 -14.12 -5.09
CA PRO A 279 15.70 -13.09 -5.06
C PRO A 279 14.35 -13.58 -5.61
N LEU A 280 13.25 -13.31 -4.89
CA LEU A 280 11.91 -13.66 -5.40
C LEU A 280 11.58 -12.96 -6.73
N SER A 281 12.13 -11.77 -6.96
CA SER A 281 11.99 -11.02 -8.20
C SER A 281 12.56 -11.74 -9.42
N SER A 282 13.56 -12.61 -9.27
CA SER A 282 14.11 -13.40 -10.37
C SER A 282 13.35 -14.71 -10.62
N ILE A 283 12.51 -15.14 -9.67
CA ILE A 283 11.72 -16.37 -9.79
C ILE A 283 10.42 -16.12 -10.57
N GLY A 284 9.70 -15.01 -10.31
CA GLY A 284 8.59 -14.54 -11.16
C GLY A 284 7.31 -15.40 -11.20
N HIS A 285 7.24 -16.47 -10.41
CA HIS A 285 6.06 -17.35 -10.25
C HIS A 285 5.97 -17.93 -8.83
N LEU A 286 4.86 -18.61 -8.52
CA LEU A 286 4.67 -19.34 -7.26
C LEU A 286 5.79 -20.36 -7.06
N TYR A 287 6.52 -20.26 -5.95
CA TYR A 287 7.67 -21.10 -5.63
C TYR A 287 7.53 -21.69 -4.23
N GLN A 288 7.86 -22.98 -4.10
CA GLN A 288 7.93 -23.65 -2.81
C GLN A 288 9.28 -23.32 -2.15
N VAL A 289 9.25 -22.43 -1.17
CA VAL A 289 10.44 -22.05 -0.39
C VAL A 289 10.88 -23.18 0.54
N ASP A 290 12.18 -23.50 0.50
CA ASP A 290 12.87 -24.32 1.49
C ASP A 290 13.46 -23.40 2.59
N PRO A 291 12.93 -23.45 3.82
CA PRO A 291 13.38 -22.59 4.91
C PRO A 291 14.85 -22.75 5.32
N ILE A 292 15.49 -23.85 4.93
CA ILE A 292 16.87 -24.16 5.27
C ILE A 292 17.78 -23.79 4.10
N HIS A 293 17.41 -24.17 2.86
CA HIS A 293 18.29 -24.01 1.70
C HIS A 293 18.12 -22.67 0.96
N ASP A 294 16.97 -22.01 1.08
CA ASP A 294 16.72 -20.76 0.36
C ASP A 294 16.79 -19.53 1.25
N LEU A 295 16.77 -19.70 2.57
CA LEU A 295 16.67 -18.62 3.54
C LEU A 295 17.86 -18.59 4.49
N VAL A 296 18.29 -17.38 4.84
CA VAL A 296 19.38 -17.18 5.80
C VAL A 296 19.14 -15.98 6.72
N PRO A 297 19.35 -16.09 8.05
CA PRO A 297 19.26 -14.94 8.94
C PRO A 297 20.43 -13.97 8.77
N LEU A 298 20.14 -12.69 8.57
CA LEU A 298 21.10 -11.58 8.48
C LEU A 298 20.68 -10.40 9.35
N CYS A 299 21.64 -9.63 9.85
CA CYS A 299 21.34 -8.34 10.49
C CYS A 299 21.00 -7.27 9.44
N ALA A 300 20.40 -6.16 9.85
CA ALA A 300 20.00 -5.07 8.96
C ALA A 300 21.17 -4.55 8.10
N THR A 301 22.37 -4.44 8.68
CA THR A 301 23.57 -3.98 7.96
C THR A 301 24.04 -4.99 6.91
N CYS A 302 24.21 -6.27 7.28
CA CYS A 302 24.62 -7.30 6.32
C CYS A 302 23.55 -7.54 5.26
N HIS A 303 22.27 -7.43 5.61
CA HIS A 303 21.17 -7.51 4.67
C HIS A 303 21.20 -6.35 3.67
N HIS A 304 21.51 -5.13 4.12
CA HIS A 304 21.69 -3.98 3.23
C HIS A 304 22.88 -4.18 2.30
N VAL A 305 24.03 -4.63 2.83
CA VAL A 305 25.22 -4.93 2.02
C VAL A 305 24.92 -6.01 0.99
N ALA A 306 24.19 -7.07 1.35
CA ALA A 306 23.79 -8.12 0.42
C ALA A 306 23.07 -7.55 -0.81
N HIS A 307 22.18 -6.58 -0.62
CA HIS A 307 21.41 -5.93 -1.69
C HIS A 307 22.05 -4.67 -2.28
N SER A 308 23.34 -4.41 -2.04
CA SER A 308 24.03 -3.24 -2.61
C SER A 308 24.39 -3.38 -4.09
N ARG A 309 24.14 -4.55 -4.70
CA ARG A 309 24.25 -4.84 -6.14
C ARG A 309 23.03 -5.67 -6.60
N ASP A 310 22.79 -5.72 -7.91
CA ASP A 310 21.61 -6.39 -8.50
C ASP A 310 21.56 -7.90 -8.19
N ASP A 311 22.70 -8.59 -8.28
CA ASP A 311 22.85 -9.99 -7.88
C ASP A 311 23.38 -10.05 -6.44
N PRO A 312 22.60 -10.40 -5.40
CA PRO A 312 23.03 -10.17 -4.02
C PRO A 312 24.38 -10.80 -3.65
N TYR A 313 25.12 -10.15 -2.75
CA TYR A 313 26.32 -10.79 -2.17
C TYR A 313 25.92 -12.01 -1.34
N SER A 314 26.64 -13.11 -1.54
CA SER A 314 26.54 -14.30 -0.73
C SER A 314 27.05 -14.05 0.69
N VAL A 315 26.57 -14.84 1.64
CA VAL A 315 27.04 -14.80 3.03
C VAL A 315 28.55 -15.04 3.12
N ALA A 316 29.10 -15.88 2.24
CA ALA A 316 30.52 -16.16 2.18
C ALA A 316 31.34 -14.95 1.73
N GLU A 317 30.89 -14.24 0.67
CA GLU A 317 31.53 -13.00 0.20
C GLU A 317 31.53 -11.92 1.30
N ILE A 318 30.39 -11.70 1.96
CA ILE A 318 30.29 -10.71 3.04
C ILE A 318 31.23 -11.07 4.20
N ARG A 319 31.29 -12.37 4.57
CA ARG A 319 32.18 -12.83 5.64
C ARG A 319 33.65 -12.63 5.28
N ALA A 320 34.03 -12.91 4.04
CA ALA A 320 35.39 -12.70 3.56
C ALA A 320 35.78 -11.21 3.60
N ALA A 321 34.90 -10.33 3.13
CA ALA A 321 35.13 -8.88 3.16
C ALA A 321 35.28 -8.34 4.60
N ILE A 322 34.47 -8.84 5.55
CA ILE A 322 34.60 -8.46 6.97
C ILE A 322 35.96 -8.92 7.53
N ALA A 323 36.36 -10.16 7.25
CA ALA A 323 37.63 -10.70 7.71
C ALA A 323 38.82 -9.94 7.12
N GLU A 324 38.79 -9.63 5.82
CA GLU A 324 39.82 -8.85 5.15
C GLU A 324 39.95 -7.45 5.75
N GLN A 325 38.83 -6.77 6.02
CA GLN A 325 38.85 -5.45 6.62
C GLN A 325 39.38 -5.48 8.07
N GLN A 326 39.09 -6.55 8.83
CA GLN A 326 39.66 -6.73 10.17
C GLN A 326 41.19 -6.82 10.12
N VAL A 327 41.74 -7.61 9.19
CA VAL A 327 43.21 -7.70 8.99
C VAL A 327 43.80 -6.34 8.62
N ARG A 328 43.20 -5.63 7.65
CA ARG A 328 43.66 -4.29 7.26
C ARG A 328 43.65 -3.30 8.41
N THR A 329 42.66 -3.39 9.28
CA THR A 329 42.55 -2.48 10.44
C THR A 329 43.64 -2.78 11.47
N ILE A 330 43.93 -4.07 11.71
CA ILE A 330 45.04 -4.52 12.55
C ILE A 330 46.38 -4.06 11.96
N ASP A 331 46.61 -4.24 10.66
CA ASP A 331 47.85 -3.82 10.00
C ASP A 331 48.07 -2.30 10.07
N LEU A 332 47.00 -1.49 10.01
CA LEU A 332 47.08 -0.04 10.18
C LEU A 332 47.34 0.38 11.63
N GLU A 333 46.80 -0.34 12.61
CA GLU A 333 47.01 -0.07 14.04
C GLU A 333 48.42 -0.47 14.50
N TYR A 334 49.00 -1.55 13.94
CA TYR A 334 50.35 -2.03 14.28
C TYR A 334 51.46 -1.51 13.35
N GLY A 335 51.13 -1.02 12.15
CA GLY A 335 52.08 -0.40 11.21
C GLY A 335 52.40 1.07 11.49
N GLN A 336 51.80 1.65 12.53
CA GLN A 336 52.08 3.01 13.03
C GLN A 336 52.94 3.03 14.32
N GLN A 337 53.51 1.88 14.72
CA GLN A 337 54.44 1.79 15.88
C GLN A 337 55.91 1.79 15.46
#